data_AF-A0A350QA61-F1
#
_entry.id   AF-A0A350QA61-F1
#
_cell.length_a   1.000
_cell.length_b   1.000
_cell.length_c   1.000
_cell.angle_alpha   90.00
_cell.angle_beta   90.00
_cell.angle_gamma   90.00
#
_symmetry.space_group_name_H-M   'P 1'
#
loop_
_entity.id
_entity.type
_entity.pdbx_description
1 polymer ?
#
loop_
_entity_poly.entity_id
_entity_poly.type
_entity_poly.pdbx_seq_one_letter_code
_entity_poly.pdbx_strand_id
1 'polypeptide(L)'
;NGLQRELGQEERGLPDSVPNLRGPVNLARSLGGGSDDIGDVSWNMPTVTLRYPANMPGGPGHNWANGIAMATPIAHKGSLAGAKVQALTLLDLLLRPELVEEAWSYFNDVQTPEQEYIPFISDTDEPAIFLNEDIMRRYRPLMEPYYYDATRFDTYLEQLGIEYPTVREKPIAP
;
A
#
# COMPACT_ATOMS: atom_id res chain seq x y z
N ASN A 1 13.57 -15.25 6.22
CA ASN A 1 14.03 -15.50 4.84
C ASN A 1 13.53 -16.81 4.24
N GLY A 2 12.93 -17.74 5.00
CA GLY A 2 12.34 -18.97 4.45
C GLY A 2 11.39 -18.76 3.27
N LEU A 3 10.51 -17.74 3.31
CA LEU A 3 9.57 -17.49 2.21
C LEU A 3 10.25 -17.24 0.86
N GLN A 4 11.31 -16.43 0.80
CA GLN A 4 12.00 -16.15 -0.47
C GLN A 4 12.61 -17.42 -1.06
N ARG A 5 13.20 -18.26 -0.22
CA ARG A 5 13.75 -19.56 -0.63
C ARG A 5 12.68 -20.50 -1.16
N GLU A 6 11.54 -20.61 -0.48
CA GLU A 6 10.40 -21.43 -0.92
C GLU A 6 9.83 -20.95 -2.27
N LEU A 7 9.89 -19.65 -2.55
CA LEU A 7 9.48 -19.05 -3.82
C LEU A 7 10.57 -19.12 -4.91
N GLY A 8 11.72 -19.75 -4.63
CA GLY A 8 12.86 -19.82 -5.56
C GLY A 8 13.49 -18.46 -5.86
N GLN A 9 13.33 -17.48 -4.97
CA GLN A 9 13.84 -16.12 -5.11
C GLN A 9 15.16 -15.94 -4.37
N GLU A 10 15.96 -14.96 -4.81
CA GLU A 10 17.14 -14.53 -4.08
C GLU A 10 16.76 -14.05 -2.67
N GLU A 11 17.44 -14.59 -1.65
CA GLU A 11 17.20 -14.19 -0.26
C GLU A 11 17.88 -12.84 0.02
N ARG A 12 17.09 -11.77 0.07
CA ARG A 12 17.55 -10.44 0.47
C ARG A 12 16.76 -9.86 1.64
N GLY A 13 17.41 -8.98 2.41
CA GLY A 13 16.78 -8.26 3.52
C GLY A 13 15.92 -7.09 3.06
N LEU A 14 15.25 -6.45 4.02
CA LEU A 14 14.62 -5.14 3.80
C LEU A 14 15.70 -4.07 3.55
N PRO A 15 15.41 -3.02 2.77
CA PRO A 15 16.29 -1.87 2.66
C PRO A 15 16.58 -1.27 4.04
N ASP A 16 17.85 -0.97 4.31
CA ASP A 16 18.34 -0.35 5.54
C ASP A 16 18.64 1.16 5.37
N SER A 17 18.48 1.67 4.16
CA SER A 17 18.77 3.04 3.78
C SER A 17 17.70 3.57 2.82
N VAL A 18 17.49 4.89 2.86
CA VAL A 18 16.58 5.59 1.97
C VAL A 18 17.32 5.86 0.66
N PRO A 19 16.78 5.44 -0.51
CA PRO A 19 17.42 5.72 -1.78
C PRO A 19 17.34 7.22 -2.11
N ASN A 20 18.24 7.69 -2.99
CA ASN A 20 18.18 9.03 -3.53
C ASN A 20 16.83 9.30 -4.23
N LEU A 21 16.42 10.57 -4.24
CA LEU A 21 15.25 11.00 -5.01
C LEU A 21 15.41 10.59 -6.48
N ARG A 22 14.33 10.07 -7.05
CA ARG A 22 14.27 9.71 -8.46
C ARG A 22 13.92 10.95 -9.28
N GLY A 23 14.56 11.11 -10.43
CA GLY A 23 14.18 12.12 -11.40
C GLY A 23 12.86 11.78 -12.12
N PRO A 24 12.47 12.61 -13.10
CA PRO A 24 11.26 12.38 -13.90
C PRO A 24 11.22 10.99 -14.55
N VAL A 25 10.01 10.43 -14.68
CA VAL A 25 9.81 9.15 -15.34
C VAL A 25 10.13 9.28 -16.83
N ASN A 26 11.00 8.40 -17.34
CA ASN A 26 11.21 8.29 -18.78
C ASN A 26 10.01 7.58 -19.40
N LEU A 27 9.09 8.34 -20.01
CA LEU A 27 7.85 7.82 -20.59
C LEU A 27 8.10 6.78 -21.70
N ALA A 28 9.16 6.93 -22.49
CA ALA A 28 9.53 5.95 -23.53
C ALA A 28 9.93 4.58 -22.97
N ARG A 29 10.26 4.52 -21.66
CA ARG A 29 10.60 3.29 -20.93
C ARG A 29 9.55 2.92 -19.89
N SER A 30 8.44 3.66 -19.82
CA SER A 30 7.37 3.38 -18.88
C SER A 30 6.64 2.11 -19.30
N LEU A 31 6.56 1.14 -18.39
CA LEU A 31 5.73 -0.06 -18.57
C LEU A 31 4.34 0.12 -17.93
N GLY A 32 3.96 1.36 -17.60
CA GLY A 32 2.77 1.68 -16.80
C GLY A 32 3.09 1.89 -15.32
N GLY A 33 2.03 2.13 -14.53
CA GLY A 33 2.08 2.40 -13.09
C GLY A 33 1.13 1.50 -12.30
N GLY A 34 1.08 1.69 -10.97
CA GLY A 34 0.04 1.09 -10.14
C GLY A 34 -1.34 1.66 -10.50
N SER A 35 -2.38 0.84 -10.36
CA SER A 35 -3.77 1.27 -10.52
C SER A 35 -4.31 1.67 -9.15
N ASP A 36 -4.36 2.97 -8.88
CA ASP A 36 -4.65 3.54 -7.56
C ASP A 36 -5.39 4.88 -7.75
N ASP A 37 -6.34 5.20 -6.88
CA ASP A 37 -7.21 6.39 -6.97
C ASP A 37 -6.43 7.70 -6.79
N ILE A 38 -5.22 7.62 -6.24
CA ILE A 38 -4.28 8.74 -6.14
C ILE A 38 -3.96 9.35 -7.51
N GLY A 39 -4.15 8.61 -8.61
CA GLY A 39 -4.01 9.12 -9.97
C GLY A 39 -4.82 10.39 -10.18
N ASP A 40 -6.14 10.32 -9.98
CA ASP A 40 -7.07 11.45 -10.11
C ASP A 40 -6.73 12.59 -9.12
N VAL A 41 -6.42 12.25 -7.87
CA VAL A 41 -6.07 13.24 -6.83
C VAL A 41 -4.81 14.02 -7.20
N SER A 42 -3.76 13.31 -7.66
CA SER A 42 -2.46 13.89 -7.98
C SER A 42 -2.46 14.86 -9.16
N TRP A 43 -3.52 14.84 -9.97
CA TRP A 43 -3.75 15.79 -11.04
C TRP A 43 -4.53 17.04 -10.62
N ASN A 44 -5.14 17.03 -9.44
CA ASN A 44 -5.94 18.14 -8.92
C ASN A 44 -5.25 18.90 -7.77
N MET A 45 -4.28 18.28 -7.08
CA MET A 45 -3.61 18.91 -5.94
C MET A 45 -2.18 18.40 -5.71
N PRO A 46 -1.31 19.20 -5.05
CA PRO A 46 0.03 18.76 -4.66
C PRO A 46 -0.04 17.45 -3.86
N THR A 47 0.63 16.43 -4.36
CA THR A 47 0.51 15.07 -3.83
C THR A 47 1.87 14.40 -3.72
N VAL A 48 2.11 13.73 -2.61
CA VAL A 48 3.28 12.87 -2.40
C VAL A 48 2.83 11.48 -1.96
N THR A 49 3.52 10.45 -2.44
CA THR A 49 3.27 9.06 -2.03
C THR A 49 4.43 8.54 -1.18
N LEU A 50 4.12 7.73 -0.17
CA LEU A 50 5.10 7.11 0.71
C LEU A 50 5.11 5.59 0.49
N ARG A 51 6.30 5.04 0.21
CA ARG A 51 6.56 3.61 0.34
C ARG A 51 7.26 3.34 1.67
N TYR A 52 6.77 2.38 2.43
CA TYR A 52 7.32 1.98 3.72
C TYR A 52 7.52 0.45 3.78
N PRO A 53 8.45 -0.07 4.60
CA PRO A 53 8.90 -1.46 4.55
C PRO A 53 7.97 -2.42 5.32
N ALA A 54 6.72 -2.56 4.86
CA ALA A 54 5.72 -3.44 5.48
C ALA A 54 5.48 -4.77 4.74
N ASN A 55 6.30 -5.09 3.72
CA ASN A 55 6.20 -6.35 2.98
C ASN A 55 7.58 -7.00 2.81
N MET A 56 7.60 -8.31 2.57
CA MET A 56 8.82 -9.06 2.27
C MET A 56 9.18 -8.94 0.78
N PRO A 57 10.47 -8.75 0.43
CA PRO A 57 10.91 -8.74 -0.97
C PRO A 57 10.76 -10.13 -1.62
N GLY A 58 10.78 -10.14 -2.96
CA GLY A 58 10.79 -11.36 -3.77
C GLY A 58 9.39 -11.91 -4.11
N GLY A 59 8.32 -11.44 -3.49
CA GLY A 59 6.97 -11.85 -3.86
C GLY A 59 6.54 -11.31 -5.24
N PRO A 60 5.73 -12.05 -6.01
CA PRO A 60 5.30 -11.66 -7.36
C PRO A 60 4.29 -10.50 -7.41
N GLY A 61 3.72 -10.10 -6.27
CA GLY A 61 2.66 -9.09 -6.21
C GLY A 61 1.28 -9.69 -6.53
N HIS A 62 0.23 -9.16 -5.90
CA HIS A 62 -1.16 -9.63 -6.08
C HIS A 62 -1.32 -11.17 -5.99
N ASN A 63 -0.54 -11.79 -5.09
CA ASN A 63 -0.44 -13.24 -4.93
C ASN A 63 -0.57 -13.62 -3.46
N TRP A 64 -1.11 -14.81 -3.18
CA TRP A 64 -1.29 -15.31 -1.82
C TRP A 64 0.00 -15.27 -0.97
N ALA A 65 1.17 -15.50 -1.60
CA ALA A 65 2.45 -15.50 -0.91
C ALA A 65 2.82 -14.10 -0.37
N ASN A 66 2.41 -13.02 -1.05
CA ASN A 66 2.59 -11.66 -0.55
C ASN A 66 1.69 -11.36 0.67
N GLY A 67 0.59 -12.09 0.84
CA GLY A 67 -0.29 -12.00 2.00
C GLY A 67 0.37 -12.48 3.30
N ILE A 68 1.40 -13.33 3.21
CA ILE A 68 2.11 -13.86 4.38
C ILE A 68 2.72 -12.74 5.22
N ALA A 69 3.24 -11.69 4.58
CA ALA A 69 3.87 -10.58 5.30
C ALA A 69 2.94 -9.92 6.33
N MET A 70 1.63 -9.87 6.03
CA MET A 70 0.61 -9.30 6.92
C MET A 70 0.48 -10.05 8.24
N ALA A 71 0.83 -11.34 8.27
CA ALA A 71 0.81 -12.18 9.47
C ALA A 71 2.16 -12.17 10.23
N THR A 72 3.09 -11.29 9.87
CA THR A 72 4.42 -11.22 10.50
C THR A 72 4.67 -9.86 11.14
N PRO A 73 5.61 -9.76 12.10
CA PRO A 73 5.99 -8.47 12.68
C PRO A 73 6.50 -7.43 11.66
N ILE A 74 6.87 -7.83 10.43
CA ILE A 74 7.31 -6.90 9.38
C ILE A 74 6.18 -5.93 9.02
N ALA A 75 4.96 -6.41 8.82
CA ALA A 75 3.83 -5.54 8.48
C ALA A 75 3.57 -4.52 9.59
N HIS A 76 3.49 -4.95 10.85
CA HIS A 76 3.23 -4.05 11.97
C HIS A 76 4.35 -3.02 12.19
N LYS A 77 5.62 -3.46 12.19
CA LYS A 77 6.76 -2.56 12.41
C LYS A 77 6.94 -1.60 11.24
N GLY A 78 6.78 -2.09 10.00
CA GLY A 78 6.84 -1.29 8.78
C GLY A 78 5.73 -0.23 8.74
N SER A 79 4.48 -0.62 9.00
CA SER A 79 3.35 0.31 9.06
C SER A 79 3.50 1.34 10.18
N LEU A 80 4.02 0.95 11.35
CA LEU A 80 4.33 1.92 12.42
C LEU A 80 5.39 2.94 11.99
N ALA A 81 6.42 2.51 11.27
CA ALA A 81 7.41 3.44 10.72
C ALA A 81 6.79 4.38 9.68
N GLY A 82 5.97 3.85 8.76
CA GLY A 82 5.24 4.66 7.77
C GLY A 82 4.32 5.70 8.42
N ALA A 83 3.55 5.28 9.43
CA ALA A 83 2.66 6.17 10.18
C ALA A 83 3.41 7.31 10.89
N LYS A 84 4.60 7.03 11.46
CA LYS A 84 5.45 8.08 12.05
C LYS A 84 5.91 9.09 11.00
N VAL A 85 6.32 8.64 9.82
CA VAL A 85 6.70 9.52 8.72
C VAL A 85 5.52 10.40 8.30
N GLN A 86 4.34 9.81 8.06
CA GLN A 86 3.14 10.56 7.71
C GLN A 86 2.76 11.59 8.78
N ALA A 87 2.81 11.23 10.07
CA ALA A 87 2.50 12.14 11.16
C ALA A 87 3.48 13.32 11.25
N LEU A 88 4.79 13.05 11.07
CA LEU A 88 5.81 14.10 11.06
C LEU A 88 5.69 15.01 9.83
N THR A 89 5.37 14.45 8.65
CA THR A 89 5.08 15.24 7.45
C THR A 89 3.86 16.14 7.65
N LEU A 90 2.79 15.64 8.27
CA LEU A 90 1.63 16.47 8.59
C LEU A 90 1.99 17.59 9.57
N LEU A 91 2.78 17.28 10.60
CA LEU A 91 3.26 18.28 11.54
C LEU A 91 4.08 19.37 10.84
N ASP A 92 4.95 18.98 9.90
CA ASP A 92 5.70 19.93 9.08
C ASP A 92 4.80 20.86 8.28
N LEU A 93 3.79 20.32 7.59
CA LEU A 93 2.84 21.12 6.81
C LEU A 93 2.00 22.07 7.69
N LEU A 94 1.66 21.65 8.91
CA LEU A 94 0.88 22.46 9.86
C LEU A 94 1.71 23.55 10.54
N LEU A 95 2.98 23.27 10.84
CA LEU A 95 3.86 24.20 11.55
C LEU A 95 4.66 25.13 10.63
N ARG A 96 4.77 24.78 9.34
CA ARG A 96 5.51 25.52 8.31
C ARG A 96 4.60 25.76 7.09
N PRO A 97 3.64 26.69 7.19
CA PRO A 97 2.67 26.95 6.12
C PRO A 97 3.32 27.34 4.79
N GLU A 98 4.54 27.88 4.81
CA GLU A 98 5.33 28.16 3.61
C GLU A 98 5.55 26.91 2.74
N LEU A 99 5.64 25.72 3.32
CA LEU A 99 5.77 24.47 2.55
C LEU A 99 4.53 24.17 1.71
N VAL A 100 3.35 24.56 2.19
CA VAL A 100 2.09 24.39 1.46
C VAL A 100 2.07 25.35 0.27
N GLU A 101 2.47 26.60 0.46
CA GLU A 101 2.57 27.60 -0.60
C GLU A 101 3.58 27.18 -1.68
N GLU A 102 4.77 26.72 -1.26
CA GLU A 102 5.81 26.21 -2.17
C GLU A 102 5.33 24.99 -2.96
N ALA A 103 4.61 24.05 -2.32
CA ALA A 103 4.06 22.88 -3.00
C ALA A 103 3.01 23.27 -4.05
N TRP A 104 2.16 24.27 -3.77
CA TRP A 104 1.19 24.78 -4.73
C TRP A 104 1.85 25.55 -5.87
N SER A 105 2.88 26.36 -5.61
CA SER A 105 3.63 27.03 -6.68
C SER A 105 4.29 26.00 -7.59
N TYR A 106 4.98 24.99 -7.04
CA TYR A 106 5.55 23.93 -7.87
C TYR A 106 4.48 23.21 -8.69
N PHE A 107 3.34 22.87 -8.08
CA PHE A 107 2.25 22.18 -8.76
C PHE A 107 1.73 23.00 -9.96
N ASN A 108 1.35 24.26 -9.75
CA ASN A 108 0.76 25.11 -10.78
C ASN A 108 1.77 25.58 -11.83
N ASP A 109 2.97 25.97 -11.40
CA ASP A 109 3.93 26.67 -12.25
C ASP A 109 4.88 25.70 -12.98
N VAL A 110 5.06 24.48 -12.46
CA VAL A 110 6.00 23.48 -13.00
C VAL A 110 5.30 22.20 -13.43
N GLN A 111 4.41 21.64 -12.62
CA GLN A 111 3.83 20.31 -12.89
C GLN A 111 2.66 20.35 -13.87
N THR A 112 1.75 21.32 -13.73
CA THR A 112 0.51 21.41 -14.53
C THR A 112 0.38 22.65 -15.43
N PRO A 113 1.44 23.40 -15.81
CA PRO A 113 1.28 24.69 -16.49
C PRO A 113 0.58 24.60 -17.85
N GLU A 114 0.68 23.45 -18.51
CA GLU A 114 0.12 23.19 -19.85
C GLU A 114 -0.92 22.07 -19.86
N GLN A 115 -1.27 21.51 -18.69
CA GLN A 115 -2.09 20.32 -18.58
C GLN A 115 -3.34 20.59 -17.75
N GLU A 116 -4.50 20.58 -18.41
CA GLU A 116 -5.79 20.46 -17.73
C GLU A 116 -6.13 18.99 -17.55
N TYR A 117 -6.48 18.60 -16.33
CA TYR A 117 -6.90 17.24 -16.04
C TYR A 117 -8.37 17.06 -16.36
N ILE A 118 -8.68 16.01 -17.12
CA ILE A 118 -10.05 15.59 -17.42
C ILE A 118 -10.24 14.23 -16.73
N PRO A 119 -11.15 14.11 -15.75
CA PRO A 119 -11.47 12.84 -15.12
C PRO A 119 -11.81 11.77 -16.16
N PHE A 120 -11.28 10.56 -15.98
CA PHE A 120 -11.61 9.43 -16.84
C PHE A 120 -12.99 8.86 -16.54
N ILE A 121 -13.49 9.11 -15.33
CA ILE A 121 -14.80 8.66 -14.84
C ILE A 121 -15.77 9.84 -14.97
N SER A 122 -16.84 9.66 -15.75
CA SER A 122 -17.91 10.64 -15.88
C SER A 122 -18.85 10.63 -14.67
N ASP A 123 -19.66 11.69 -14.52
CA ASP A 123 -20.72 11.77 -13.52
C ASP A 123 -21.84 10.72 -13.73
N THR A 124 -21.90 10.14 -14.94
CA THR A 124 -22.85 9.09 -15.31
C THR A 124 -22.26 7.68 -15.31
N ASP A 125 -20.96 7.52 -15.04
CA ASP A 125 -20.34 6.20 -15.06
C ASP A 125 -20.78 5.38 -13.84
N GLU A 126 -21.24 4.16 -14.10
CA GLU A 126 -21.54 3.19 -13.06
C GLU A 126 -20.41 2.16 -12.94
N PRO A 127 -20.11 1.65 -11.73
CA PRO A 127 -19.17 0.56 -11.57
C PRO A 127 -19.60 -0.64 -12.44
N ALA A 128 -18.66 -1.19 -13.21
CA ALA A 128 -18.91 -2.31 -14.13
C ALA A 128 -19.10 -3.66 -13.40
N ILE A 129 -20.07 -3.72 -12.47
CA ILE A 129 -20.35 -4.88 -11.61
C ILE A 129 -20.75 -6.13 -12.43
N PHE A 130 -21.32 -5.92 -13.62
CA PHE A 130 -21.71 -6.98 -14.54
C PHE A 130 -20.51 -7.84 -15.00
N LEU A 131 -19.30 -7.27 -15.05
CA LEU A 131 -18.09 -8.01 -15.47
C LEU A 131 -17.75 -9.16 -14.52
N ASN A 132 -18.12 -9.04 -13.24
CA ASN A 132 -17.83 -10.04 -12.21
C ASN A 132 -19.07 -10.80 -11.76
N GLU A 133 -20.24 -10.57 -12.36
CA GLU A 133 -21.52 -11.10 -11.88
C GLU A 133 -21.49 -12.63 -11.74
N ASP A 134 -21.03 -13.34 -12.78
CA ASP A 134 -20.94 -14.81 -12.77
C ASP A 134 -19.93 -15.35 -11.76
N ILE A 135 -18.80 -14.65 -11.59
CA ILE A 135 -17.77 -15.02 -10.61
C ILE A 135 -18.33 -14.84 -9.20
N MET A 136 -18.92 -13.69 -8.91
CA MET A 136 -19.49 -13.39 -7.60
C MET A 136 -20.64 -14.33 -7.26
N ARG A 137 -21.53 -14.62 -8.22
CA ARG A 137 -22.62 -15.59 -8.05
C ARG A 137 -22.11 -16.98 -7.69
N ARG A 138 -21.00 -17.41 -8.28
CA ARG A 138 -20.39 -18.74 -8.01
C ARG A 138 -19.67 -18.79 -6.67
N TYR A 139 -18.85 -17.79 -6.37
CA TYR A 139 -17.89 -17.90 -5.27
C TYR A 139 -18.34 -17.20 -3.98
N ARG A 140 -19.20 -16.17 -4.04
CA ARG A 140 -19.64 -15.47 -2.83
C ARG A 140 -20.27 -16.40 -1.78
N PRO A 141 -21.20 -17.32 -2.13
CA PRO A 141 -21.77 -18.24 -1.14
C PRO A 141 -20.74 -19.21 -0.54
N LEU A 142 -19.66 -19.50 -1.27
CA LEU A 142 -18.56 -20.34 -0.80
C LEU A 142 -17.60 -19.57 0.11
N MET A 143 -17.50 -18.25 -0.06
CA MET A 143 -16.63 -17.38 0.74
C MET A 143 -17.30 -16.90 2.03
N GLU A 144 -18.62 -16.67 2.00
CA GLU A 144 -19.40 -16.15 3.14
C GLU A 144 -19.17 -16.90 4.47
N PRO A 145 -19.10 -18.24 4.51
CA PRO A 145 -18.82 -18.97 5.75
C PRO A 145 -17.46 -18.65 6.40
N TYR A 146 -16.53 -18.07 5.63
CA TYR A 146 -15.18 -17.71 6.09
C TYR A 146 -15.03 -16.22 6.39
N TYR A 147 -16.07 -15.41 6.18
CA TYR A 147 -16.02 -13.99 6.51
C TYR A 147 -15.84 -13.79 8.01
N TYR A 148 -15.17 -12.69 8.36
CA TYR A 148 -14.95 -12.33 9.74
C TYR A 148 -16.29 -12.00 10.42
N ASP A 149 -16.60 -12.71 11.49
CA ASP A 149 -17.80 -12.53 12.31
C ASP A 149 -17.43 -11.76 13.58
N ALA A 150 -17.48 -10.44 13.48
CA ALA A 150 -17.23 -9.52 14.58
C ALA A 150 -18.25 -9.61 15.73
N THR A 151 -19.35 -10.37 15.58
CA THR A 151 -20.31 -10.59 16.67
C THR A 151 -19.89 -11.75 17.59
N ARG A 152 -18.99 -12.60 17.11
CA ARG A 152 -18.52 -13.80 17.81
C ARG A 152 -17.08 -13.71 18.28
N PHE A 153 -16.27 -12.90 17.61
CA PHE A 153 -14.83 -12.77 17.86
C PHE A 153 -14.45 -11.29 17.91
N ASP A 154 -13.53 -10.94 18.81
CA ASP A 154 -13.01 -9.58 18.95
C ASP A 154 -12.01 -9.25 17.84
N THR A 155 -11.31 -10.27 17.32
CA THR A 155 -10.37 -10.11 16.20
C THR A 155 -10.45 -11.23 15.17
N TYR A 156 -10.02 -10.93 13.94
CA TYR A 156 -9.91 -11.96 12.90
C TYR A 156 -8.90 -13.07 13.27
N LEU A 157 -7.86 -12.75 14.05
CA LEU A 157 -6.89 -13.75 14.53
C LEU A 157 -7.55 -14.74 15.50
N GLU A 158 -8.41 -14.25 16.38
CA GLU A 158 -9.19 -15.08 17.29
C GLU A 158 -10.13 -16.03 16.52
N GLN A 159 -10.84 -15.53 15.49
CA GLN A 159 -11.67 -16.38 14.62
C GLN A 159 -10.86 -17.51 13.96
N LEU A 160 -9.61 -17.23 13.60
CA LEU A 160 -8.70 -18.22 13.02
C LEU A 160 -8.05 -19.15 14.07
N GLY A 161 -8.30 -18.95 15.36
CA GLY A 161 -7.66 -19.69 16.44
C GLY A 161 -6.16 -19.39 16.58
N ILE A 162 -5.74 -18.18 16.17
CA ILE A 162 -4.35 -17.74 16.19
C ILE A 162 -4.13 -16.83 17.40
N GLU A 163 -3.28 -17.27 18.33
CA GLU A 163 -2.79 -16.44 19.42
C GLU A 163 -1.66 -15.52 18.94
N TYR A 164 -1.76 -14.21 19.16
CA TYR A 164 -0.75 -13.23 18.78
C TYR A 164 -0.46 -12.26 19.93
N PRO A 165 0.81 -11.82 20.12
CA PRO A 165 2.00 -12.28 19.39
C PRO A 165 2.39 -13.71 19.75
N THR A 166 2.83 -14.49 18.76
CA THR A 166 3.49 -15.78 18.99
C THR A 166 4.90 -15.54 19.53
N VAL A 167 4.99 -15.01 20.76
CA VAL A 167 6.28 -14.80 21.43
C VAL A 167 6.80 -16.16 21.84
N ARG A 168 7.97 -16.55 21.32
CA ARG A 168 8.67 -17.72 21.87
C ARG A 168 9.10 -17.37 23.29
N GLU A 169 8.83 -18.25 24.25
CA GLU A 169 9.22 -18.07 25.66
C GLU A 169 10.75 -18.00 25.87
N LYS A 170 11.55 -18.40 24.87
CA LYS A 170 13.02 -18.32 24.94
C LYS A 170 13.56 -17.11 24.17
N PRO A 171 14.43 -16.30 24.79
CA PRO A 171 15.23 -15.32 24.06
C PRO A 171 16.02 -16.05 22.97
N ILE A 172 16.12 -15.44 21.78
CA ILE A 172 17.18 -15.80 20.85
C ILE A 172 18.47 -15.48 21.62
N ALA A 173 19.20 -16.51 22.02
CA ALA A 173 20.51 -16.38 22.67
C ALA A 173 21.43 -15.51 21.78
N PRO A 174 22.36 -14.74 22.40
CA PRO A 174 23.15 -13.71 21.71
C PRO A 174 23.97 -14.24 20.53
#